data_AF-A0A645I7Z7-F1
#
_entry.id   AF-A0A645I7Z7-F1
#
_cell.length_a   1.000
_cell.length_b   1.000
_cell.length_c   1.000
_cell.angle_alpha   90.00
_cell.angle_beta   90.00
_cell.angle_gamma   90.00
#
_symmetry.space_group_name_H-M   'P 1'
#
loop_
_entity.id
_entity.type
_entity.pdbx_description
1 polymer ?
#
loop_
_entity_poly.entity_id
_entity_poly.type
_entity_poly.pdbx_seq_one_letter_code
_entity_poly.pdbx_strand_id
1 'polypeptide(L)'
;MQAEAENELGNLEPAKTLLKKIRNRAGLGNPVSTSKEQLRLEIEKERRLELAFEGYRWFDLVRTGRAIEVMQSCTDVQRTYAAKLTENRLIWPIPQTELDQNDLLIQNPGY
;
A
#
# COMPACT_ATOMS: atom_id res chain seq x y z
N MET A 1 10.82 2.54 -3.71
CA MET A 1 11.28 1.46 -2.79
C MET A 1 12.44 1.93 -1.91
N GLN A 2 13.56 2.44 -2.43
CA GLN A 2 14.69 2.86 -1.59
C GLN A 2 14.32 3.91 -0.52
N ALA A 3 13.58 4.97 -0.88
CA ALA A 3 13.14 5.99 0.08
C ALA A 3 12.34 5.39 1.25
N GLU A 4 11.51 4.40 0.97
CA GLU A 4 10.71 3.70 1.98
C GLU A 4 11.59 2.85 2.89
N ALA A 5 12.53 2.08 2.34
CA ALA A 5 13.47 1.28 3.11
C ALA A 5 14.32 2.14 4.05
N GLU A 6 14.86 3.27 3.57
CA GLU A 6 15.61 4.21 4.41
C GLU A 6 14.75 4.76 5.56
N ASN A 7 13.50 5.13 5.28
CA ASN A 7 12.58 5.58 6.33
C ASN A 7 12.32 4.47 7.36
N GLU A 8 12.16 3.22 6.92
CA GLU A 8 11.97 2.09 7.82
C GLU A 8 13.18 1.78 8.70
N LEU A 9 14.39 2.02 8.19
CA LEU A 9 15.63 1.93 8.96
C LEU A 9 15.85 3.12 9.92
N GLY A 10 14.99 4.14 9.88
CA GLY A 10 15.12 5.37 10.69
C GLY A 10 16.00 6.45 10.05
N ASN A 11 16.46 6.23 8.82
CA ASN A 11 17.30 7.16 8.06
C ASN A 11 16.43 8.22 7.36
N LEU A 12 15.89 9.16 8.15
CA LEU A 12 14.96 10.19 7.66
C LEU A 12 15.54 11.07 6.55
N GLU A 13 16.75 11.62 6.72
CA GLU A 13 17.33 12.55 5.75
C GLU A 13 17.72 11.88 4.41
N PRO A 14 18.31 10.66 4.41
CA PRO A 14 18.45 9.88 3.18
C PRO A 14 17.11 9.60 2.49
N ALA A 15 16.08 9.19 3.24
CA ALA A 15 14.74 8.94 2.69
C ALA A 15 14.13 10.19 2.04
N LYS A 16 14.19 11.35 2.70
CA LYS A 16 13.73 12.64 2.16
C LYS A 16 14.50 13.05 0.91
N THR A 17 15.82 12.82 0.89
CA THR A 17 16.65 13.13 -0.27
C THR A 17 16.19 12.35 -1.50
N LEU A 18 15.87 11.06 -1.32
CA LEU A 18 15.36 10.22 -2.40
C LEU A 18 13.95 10.64 -2.84
N LEU A 19 13.06 10.92 -1.88
CA LEU A 19 11.70 11.40 -2.17
C LEU A 19 11.72 12.74 -2.94
N LYS A 20 12.61 13.65 -2.55
CA LYS A 20 12.83 14.94 -3.21
C LYS A 20 13.22 14.79 -4.68
N LYS A 21 13.98 13.76 -5.07
CA LYS A 21 14.35 13.55 -6.49
C LYS A 21 13.12 13.35 -7.37
N ILE A 22 12.15 12.57 -6.91
CA ILE A 22 10.88 12.30 -7.60
C ILE A 22 10.04 13.58 -7.68
N ARG A 23 9.88 14.25 -6.53
CA ARG A 23 9.12 15.50 -6.40
C ARG A 23 9.68 16.63 -7.26
N ASN A 24 10.99 16.79 -7.30
CA ASN A 24 11.67 17.78 -8.13
C ASN A 24 11.39 17.57 -9.63
N ARG A 25 11.40 16.31 -10.09
CA ARG A 25 11.07 15.99 -11.50
C ARG A 25 9.61 16.37 -11.82
N ALA A 26 8.71 16.27 -10.84
CA ALA A 26 7.32 16.70 -10.96
C ALA A 26 7.10 18.21 -10.70
N GLY A 27 8.16 18.99 -10.44
CA GLY A 27 8.04 20.42 -10.13
C GLY A 27 7.43 20.73 -8.75
N LEU A 28 7.45 19.76 -7.82
CA LEU A 28 6.90 19.89 -6.47
C LEU A 28 7.97 20.34 -5.46
N GLY A 29 7.52 20.96 -4.37
CA GLY A 29 8.40 21.38 -3.27
C GLY A 29 9.00 20.22 -2.47
N ASN A 30 9.95 20.53 -1.58
CA ASN A 30 10.62 19.55 -0.73
C ASN A 30 9.63 18.76 0.16
N PRO A 31 9.98 17.53 0.57
CA PRO A 31 9.25 16.84 1.63
C PRO A 31 9.23 17.65 2.94
N VAL A 32 8.09 17.63 3.64
CA VAL A 32 7.90 18.43 4.87
C VAL A 32 7.81 17.60 6.15
N SER A 33 7.76 16.28 6.02
CA SER A 33 7.65 15.35 7.15
C SER A 33 8.77 15.52 8.18
N THR A 34 8.42 15.51 9.46
CA THR A 34 9.37 15.64 10.59
C THR A 34 9.55 14.35 11.39
N SER A 35 8.70 13.34 11.19
CA SER A 35 8.82 12.02 11.82
C SER A 35 8.81 10.88 10.80
N LYS A 36 9.19 9.68 11.25
CA LYS A 36 9.17 8.45 10.45
C LYS A 36 7.76 8.11 9.96
N GLU A 37 6.76 8.30 10.80
CA GLU A 37 5.35 8.04 10.53
C GLU A 37 4.81 9.02 9.51
N GLN A 38 5.12 10.31 9.66
CA GLN A 38 4.75 11.33 8.67
C GLN A 38 5.41 11.05 7.33
N LEU A 39 6.72 10.75 7.33
CA LEU A 39 7.45 10.48 6.09
C LEU A 39 6.96 9.20 5.42
N ARG A 40 6.51 8.19 6.18
CA ARG A 40 5.87 6.98 5.63
C ARG A 40 4.62 7.33 4.83
N LEU A 41 3.74 8.17 5.39
CA LEU A 41 2.52 8.60 4.69
C LEU A 41 2.82 9.50 3.49
N GLU A 42 3.83 10.36 3.59
CA GLU A 42 4.26 11.20 2.47
C GLU A 42 4.85 10.35 1.32
N ILE A 43 5.65 9.33 1.64
CA ILE A 43 6.16 8.34 0.67
C ILE A 43 5.00 7.54 0.05
N GLU A 44 4.05 7.06 0.87
CA GLU A 44 2.86 6.34 0.36
C GLU A 44 2.08 7.19 -0.64
N LYS A 45 1.86 8.47 -0.31
CA LYS A 45 1.18 9.42 -1.20
C LYS A 45 1.95 9.62 -2.49
N GLU A 46 3.26 9.83 -2.43
CA GLU A 46 4.06 10.02 -3.64
C GLU A 46 4.07 8.76 -4.51
N ARG A 47 4.19 7.57 -3.91
CA ARG A 47 4.10 6.29 -4.66
C ARG A 47 2.75 6.12 -5.36
N ARG A 48 1.65 6.50 -4.71
CA ARG A 48 0.30 6.47 -5.32
C ARG A 48 0.22 7.38 -6.54
N LEU A 49 0.81 8.55 -6.48
CA LEU A 49 0.77 9.53 -7.56
C LEU A 49 1.71 9.14 -8.71
N GLU A 50 2.90 8.68 -8.38
CA GLU A 50 3.93 8.30 -9.34
C GLU A 50 3.55 7.07 -10.17
N LEU A 51 2.99 6.05 -9.51
CA LEU A 51 2.71 4.74 -10.10
C LEU A 51 1.20 4.53 -10.31
N ALA A 52 0.48 5.62 -10.57
CA ALA A 52 -0.95 5.57 -10.79
C ALA A 52 -1.26 4.70 -12.01
N PHE A 53 -2.23 3.79 -11.85
CA PHE A 53 -2.66 2.85 -12.90
C PHE A 53 -1.61 1.81 -13.33
N GLU A 54 -0.56 1.60 -12.54
CA GLU A 54 0.48 0.58 -12.80
C GLU A 54 0.33 -0.69 -11.93
N GLY A 55 -0.82 -0.88 -11.28
CA GLY A 55 -1.12 -2.09 -10.51
C GLY A 55 -0.50 -2.16 -9.10
N TYR A 56 0.25 -1.14 -8.66
CA TYR A 56 0.92 -1.15 -7.35
C TYR A 56 0.01 -0.87 -6.16
N ARG A 57 -1.06 -0.08 -6.34
CA ARG A 57 -1.81 0.51 -5.22
C ARG A 57 -2.38 -0.53 -4.26
N TRP A 58 -2.94 -1.62 -4.77
CA TRP A 58 -3.52 -2.68 -3.93
C TRP A 58 -2.45 -3.32 -3.04
N PHE A 59 -1.36 -3.79 -3.64
CA PHE A 59 -0.28 -4.46 -2.92
C PHE A 59 0.42 -3.53 -1.93
N ASP A 60 0.62 -2.25 -2.29
CA ASP A 60 1.18 -1.24 -1.38
C ASP A 60 0.30 -1.05 -0.13
N LEU A 61 -1.02 -1.05 -0.27
CA LEU A 61 -1.93 -0.91 0.85
C LEU A 61 -2.01 -2.17 1.72
N VAL A 62 -2.06 -3.36 1.10
CA VAL A 62 -2.12 -4.63 1.84
C VAL A 62 -0.84 -4.83 2.65
N ARG A 63 0.34 -4.67 2.04
CA ARG A 63 1.63 -4.90 2.72
C ARG A 63 1.93 -3.90 3.84
N THR A 64 1.30 -2.73 3.81
CA THR A 64 1.45 -1.69 4.85
C THR A 64 0.33 -1.71 5.89
N GLY A 65 -0.62 -2.65 5.79
CA GLY A 65 -1.77 -2.73 6.70
C GLY A 65 -2.77 -1.58 6.55
N ARG A 66 -2.66 -0.78 5.48
CA ARG A 66 -3.51 0.41 5.25
C ARG A 66 -4.71 0.14 4.35
N ALA A 67 -4.86 -1.05 3.81
CA ALA A 67 -5.92 -1.39 2.86
C ALA A 67 -7.32 -1.10 3.40
N ILE A 68 -7.67 -1.57 4.60
CA ILE A 68 -9.01 -1.37 5.17
C ILE A 68 -9.27 0.12 5.41
N GLU A 69 -8.39 0.78 6.15
CA GLU A 69 -8.51 2.21 6.49
C GLU A 69 -8.67 3.08 5.23
N VAL A 70 -7.80 2.87 4.24
CA VAL A 70 -7.78 3.70 3.02
C VAL A 70 -8.98 3.38 2.13
N MET A 71 -9.26 2.11 1.86
CA MET A 71 -10.34 1.75 0.93
C MET A 71 -11.71 2.13 1.50
N GLN A 72 -11.95 1.90 2.79
CA GLN A 72 -13.22 2.28 3.43
C GLN A 72 -13.43 3.80 3.51
N SER A 73 -12.36 4.59 3.42
CA SER A 73 -12.45 6.06 3.33
C SER A 73 -12.89 6.58 1.95
N CYS A 74 -12.95 5.71 0.92
CA CYS A 74 -13.38 6.11 -0.41
C CYS A 74 -14.81 6.66 -0.40
N THR A 75 -15.01 7.76 -1.15
CA THR A 75 -16.30 8.44 -1.24
C THR A 75 -17.01 8.26 -2.57
N ASP A 76 -16.35 7.58 -3.52
CA ASP A 76 -16.82 7.34 -4.88
C ASP A 76 -17.77 6.12 -4.99
N VAL A 77 -18.03 5.70 -6.22
CA VAL A 77 -18.88 4.55 -6.56
C VAL A 77 -18.40 3.23 -5.95
N GLN A 78 -17.13 3.14 -5.53
CA GLN A 78 -16.58 1.93 -4.91
C GLN A 78 -16.86 1.84 -3.41
N ARG A 79 -17.40 2.90 -2.76
CA ARG A 79 -17.68 2.92 -1.32
C ARG A 79 -18.45 1.70 -0.84
N THR A 80 -19.47 1.25 -1.58
CA THR A 80 -20.30 0.09 -1.20
C THR A 80 -19.52 -1.23 -1.21
N TYR A 81 -18.53 -1.37 -2.09
CA TYR A 81 -17.64 -2.53 -2.11
C TYR A 81 -16.59 -2.41 -1.01
N ALA A 82 -15.99 -1.23 -0.86
CA ALA A 82 -14.99 -0.97 0.16
C ALA A 82 -15.52 -1.15 1.59
N ALA A 83 -16.78 -0.78 1.84
CA ALA A 83 -17.45 -0.99 3.13
C ALA A 83 -17.56 -2.47 3.54
N LYS A 84 -17.43 -3.40 2.59
CA LYS A 84 -17.44 -4.86 2.83
C LYS A 84 -16.04 -5.45 2.96
N LEU A 85 -14.99 -4.63 2.83
CA LEU A 85 -13.62 -5.10 2.96
C LEU A 85 -13.31 -5.44 4.43
N THR A 86 -12.83 -6.66 4.65
CA THR A 86 -12.43 -7.20 5.96
C THR A 86 -11.03 -7.79 5.86
N GLU A 87 -10.40 -8.12 6.99
CA GLU A 87 -9.08 -8.78 7.03
C GLU A 87 -9.03 -10.04 6.14
N ASN A 88 -10.06 -10.88 6.22
CA ASN A 88 -10.19 -12.10 5.39
C ASN A 88 -10.25 -11.83 3.87
N ARG A 89 -10.51 -10.59 3.45
CA ARG A 89 -10.63 -10.19 2.03
C ARG A 89 -9.36 -9.50 1.51
N LEU A 90 -8.30 -9.41 2.32
CA LEU A 90 -7.00 -8.88 1.89
C LEU A 90 -6.17 -9.91 1.10
N ILE A 91 -6.44 -11.19 1.31
CA ILE A 91 -5.80 -12.31 0.62
C ILE A 91 -6.85 -12.97 -0.29
N TRP A 92 -6.44 -13.34 -1.50
CA TRP A 92 -7.31 -14.05 -2.44
C TRP A 92 -7.49 -15.52 -2.04
N PRO A 93 -8.63 -16.14 -2.38
CA PRO A 93 -8.84 -17.55 -2.13
C PRO A 93 -7.87 -18.39 -2.96
N ILE A 94 -7.44 -19.50 -2.39
CA ILE A 94 -6.86 -20.60 -3.16
C ILE A 94 -7.98 -21.15 -4.05
N PRO A 95 -7.75 -21.37 -5.37
CA PRO A 95 -8.78 -21.91 -6.24
C PRO A 95 -9.30 -23.27 -5.74
N GLN A 96 -10.61 -23.48 -5.79
CA GLN A 96 -11.23 -24.71 -5.28
C GLN A 96 -10.68 -25.96 -5.95
N THR A 97 -10.36 -25.89 -7.25
CA THR A 97 -9.77 -27.00 -8.00
C THR A 97 -8.43 -27.46 -7.45
N GLU A 98 -7.64 -26.55 -6.86
CA GLU A 98 -6.36 -26.91 -6.24
C GLU A 98 -6.59 -27.60 -4.89
N LEU A 99 -7.58 -27.14 -4.11
CA LEU A 99 -7.97 -27.77 -2.85
C LEU A 99 -8.51 -29.18 -3.08
N ASP A 100 -9.35 -29.37 -4.09
CA ASP A 100 -9.93 -30.67 -4.44
C ASP A 100 -8.87 -31.69 -4.92
N GLN A 101 -7.73 -31.21 -5.41
CA GLN A 101 -6.62 -32.04 -5.90
C GLN A 101 -5.58 -32.38 -4.81
N ASN A 102 -5.56 -31.64 -3.70
CA ASN A 102 -4.53 -31.80 -2.68
C ASN A 102 -5.11 -31.56 -1.27
N ASP A 103 -5.42 -32.66 -0.59
CA ASP A 103 -5.96 -32.68 0.78
C ASP A 103 -5.04 -32.02 1.84
N LEU A 104 -3.77 -31.74 1.51
CA LEU A 104 -2.85 -31.02 2.39
C LEU A 104 -2.95 -29.49 2.26
N LEU A 105 -3.63 -28.98 1.22
CA LEU A 105 -3.85 -27.54 1.09
C LEU A 105 -4.96 -27.07 2.02
N ILE A 106 -4.68 -26.00 2.75
CA ILE A 106 -5.61 -25.35 3.65
C ILE A 106 -5.98 -24.00 3.07
N GLN A 107 -7.28 -23.72 2.98
CA GLN A 107 -7.80 -22.46 2.46
C GLN A 107 -7.39 -21.26 3.35
N ASN A 108 -7.28 -20.09 2.72
CA ASN A 108 -7.08 -18.82 3.42
C ASN A 108 -8.31 -18.49 4.30
N PRO A 109 -8.12 -17.89 5.49
CA PRO A 109 -9.23 -17.56 6.38
C PRO A 109 -10.35 -16.77 5.71
N GLY A 110 -11.59 -17.22 5.89
CA GLY A 110 -12.81 -16.54 5.42
C GLY A 110 -13.27 -16.87 4.00
N TYR A 111 -12.72 -17.94 3.40
CA TYR A 111 -13.20 -18.55 2.15
C TYR A 111 -13.57 -20.01 2.36
#